data_AF-A0A925FQG0-F1
#
_entry.id   AF-A0A925FQG0-F1
#
_cell.length_a   1.000
_cell.length_b   1.000
_cell.length_c   1.000
_cell.angle_alpha   90.00
_cell.angle_beta   90.00
_cell.angle_gamma   90.00
#
_symmetry.space_group_name_H-M   'P 1'
#
loop_
_entity.id
_entity.type
_entity.pdbx_description
1 polymer ?
#
loop_
_entity_poly.entity_id
_entity_poly.type
_entity_poly.pdbx_seq_one_letter_code
_entity_poly.pdbx_strand_id
1 'polypeptide(L)' 'MDIRFQNSPKETAAMNTAELRSNFLLEGLMQDDELKLVYSHYDRVISGGAKPVSKSISLAN' A
#
# COMPACT_ATOMS: atom_id res chain seq x y z
N MET A 1 -7.32 -1.93 -5.68
CA MET A 1 -5.88 -1.63 -5.65
C MET A 1 -5.74 -0.23 -5.11
N ASP A 2 -5.04 -0.05 -4.00
CA ASP A 2 -4.77 1.28 -3.43
C ASP A 2 -3.64 1.94 -4.24
N ILE A 3 -3.67 3.26 -4.42
CA ILE A 3 -2.69 4.00 -5.21
C ILE A 3 -2.04 5.04 -4.31
N ARG A 4 -0.72 4.97 -4.20
CA ARG A 4 0.11 5.95 -3.50
C ARG A 4 0.79 6.85 -4.50
N PHE A 5 0.58 8.15 -4.33
CA PHE A 5 1.23 9.16 -5.14
C PHE A 5 2.56 9.56 -4.54
N GLN A 6 3.46 10.04 -5.38
CA GLN A 6 4.71 10.64 -4.93
C GLN A 6 4.42 12.00 -4.30
N ASN A 7 5.09 12.29 -3.19
CA ASN A 7 5.09 13.60 -2.54
C ASN A 7 6.49 14.20 -2.63
N SER A 8 6.59 15.50 -2.85
CA SER A 8 7.87 16.20 -2.83
C SER A 8 8.42 16.33 -1.40
N PRO A 9 9.75 16.46 -1.21
CA PRO A 9 10.33 16.68 0.12
C PRO A 9 9.74 17.89 0.85
N LYS A 10 9.40 18.96 0.10
CA LYS A 10 8.80 20.18 0.65
C LYS A 10 7.39 19.94 1.19
N GLU A 11 6.58 19.17 0.47
CA GLU A 11 5.24 18.81 0.91
C GLU A 11 5.30 17.88 2.12
N THR A 12 6.13 16.84 2.06
CA THR A 12 6.30 15.89 3.17
C THR A 12 6.75 16.57 4.46
N ALA A 13 7.61 17.60 4.38
CA ALA A 13 8.06 18.35 5.54
C ALA A 13 6.95 19.17 6.23
N ALA A 14 5.87 19.50 5.52
CA ALA A 14 4.74 20.26 6.05
C ALA A 14 3.60 19.38 6.59
N MET A 15 3.66 18.06 6.37
CA MET A 15 2.59 17.13 6.75
C MET A 15 2.53 16.92 8.26
N ASN A 16 1.30 16.84 8.78
CA ASN A 16 1.05 16.36 10.13
C ASN A 16 1.11 14.82 10.21
N THR A 17 1.07 14.26 11.41
CA THR A 17 1.18 12.81 11.64
C THR A 17 0.11 11.99 10.91
N ALA A 18 -1.13 12.49 10.85
CA ALA A 18 -2.21 11.78 10.16
C ALA A 18 -1.98 11.77 8.65
N GLU A 19 -1.54 12.89 8.08
CA GLU A 19 -1.19 13.00 6.66
C GLU A 19 -0.01 12.11 6.29
N LEU A 20 1.04 12.05 7.12
CA LEU A 20 2.17 11.14 6.89
C LEU A 20 1.71 9.67 6.86
N ARG A 21 0.86 9.25 7.80
CA ARG A 21 0.32 7.88 7.80
C ARG A 21 -0.56 7.63 6.58
N SER A 22 -1.44 8.57 6.26
CA SER A 22 -2.33 8.45 5.11
C SER A 22 -1.59 8.40 3.77
N ASN A 23 -0.37 8.96 3.66
CA ASN A 23 0.42 8.93 2.44
C ASN A 23 1.38 7.73 2.38
N PHE A 24 2.09 7.42 3.47
CA PHE A 24 3.21 6.47 3.44
C PHE A 24 2.94 5.12 4.13
N LEU A 25 2.00 5.05 5.07
CA LEU A 25 1.76 3.83 5.84
C LEU A 25 0.72 2.95 5.15
N LEU A 26 1.08 1.68 4.93
CA LEU A 26 0.15 0.66 4.44
C LEU A 26 -0.41 -0.13 5.64
N GLU A 27 -1.64 0.20 6.03
CA GLU A 27 -2.30 -0.46 7.15
C GLU A 27 -3.05 -1.73 6.70
N GLY A 28 -2.97 -2.78 7.53
CA GLY A 28 -3.71 -4.02 7.28
C GLY A 28 -3.33 -4.72 5.98
N LEU A 29 -2.04 -4.75 5.63
CA LEU A 29 -1.53 -5.37 4.40
C LEU A 29 -1.71 -6.90 4.39
N MET A 30 -1.60 -7.55 5.55
CA MET A 30 -1.77 -8.99 5.70
C MET A 30 -3.17 -9.30 6.24
N GLN A 31 -4.04 -9.79 5.36
CA GLN A 31 -5.41 -10.20 5.71
C GLN A 31 -5.64 -11.64 5.25
N ASP A 32 -6.34 -12.40 6.09
CA ASP A 32 -6.59 -13.81 5.87
C ASP A 32 -7.40 -14.00 4.59
N ASP A 33 -6.89 -14.85 3.69
CA ASP A 33 -7.52 -15.22 2.42
C ASP A 33 -7.78 -14.04 1.46
N GLU A 34 -7.16 -12.88 1.69
CA GLU A 34 -7.29 -11.68 0.86
C GLU A 34 -5.96 -11.26 0.22
N LEU A 35 -6.02 -10.85 -1.06
CA LEU A 35 -4.90 -10.23 -1.76
C LEU A 35 -5.04 -8.71 -1.69
N LYS A 36 -4.13 -8.06 -0.97
CA LYS A 36 -4.02 -6.59 -0.97
C LYS A 36 -2.82 -6.15 -1.76
N LEU A 37 -3.07 -5.28 -2.74
CA LEU A 37 -2.05 -4.66 -3.58
C LEU A 37 -2.18 -3.15 -3.53
N VAL A 38 -1.03 -2.51 -3.41
CA VAL A 38 -0.85 -1.07 -3.39
C VAL A 38 0.15 -0.70 -4.49
N TYR A 39 -0.29 0.10 -5.44
CA TYR A 39 0.56 0.66 -6.49
C TYR A 39 1.16 1.97 -6.01
N SER A 40 2.49 2.03 -5.97
CA SER A 40 3.22 3.25 -5.66
C SER A 40 3.67 3.93 -6.94
N HIS A 41 3.42 5.23 -7.07
CA HIS A 41 3.99 6.04 -8.15
C HIS A 41 5.51 6.25 -7.99
N TYR A 42 6.09 5.92 -6.83
CA TYR A 42 7.53 5.77 -6.70
C TYR A 42 7.96 4.53 -7.50
N ASP A 43 8.59 4.77 -8.65
CA ASP A 43 9.10 3.75 -9.57
C ASP A 43 8.09 2.68 -10.01
N ARG A 44 6.78 2.98 -9.88
CA ARG A 44 5.68 2.07 -10.23
C ARG A 44 5.70 0.76 -9.44
N VAL A 45 6.29 0.77 -8.26
CA VAL A 45 6.41 -0.41 -7.41
C VAL A 45 5.04 -0.84 -6.92
N ILE A 46 4.70 -2.12 -7.10
CA ILE A 46 3.52 -2.73 -6.49
C ILE A 46 3.95 -3.44 -5.21
N SER A 47 3.46 -2.95 -4.07
CA SER A 47 3.66 -3.57 -2.76
C SER A 47 2.35 -4.20 -2.30
N GLY A 48 2.41 -5.39 -1.71
CA GLY A 48 1.21 -6.12 -1.37
C GLY A 48 1.44 -7.23 -0.35
N GLY A 49 0.34 -7.74 0.18
CA GLY A 49 0.32 -8.88 1.09
C GLY A 49 -0.68 -9.93 0.60
N ALA A 50 -0.29 -11.19 0.71
CA ALA A 50 -1.16 -12.34 0.49
C ALA A 50 -0.96 -13.30 1.66
N LYS A 51 -2.02 -13.55 2.42
CA LYS A 51 -1.99 -14.47 3.57
C LYS A 51 -3.06 -15.55 3.39
N PRO A 52 -2.79 -16.61 2.61
CA PRO A 52 -3.72 -17.72 2.46
C PRO A 52 -3.78 -18.53 3.78
N VAL A 53 -4.99 -18.73 4.30
CA VAL A 53 -5.26 -19.49 5.54
C VAL A 53 -6.23 -20.63 5.25
N SER A 54 -7.40 -20.32 4.70
CA SER A 54 -8.45 -21.30 4.37
C SER A 54 -8.64 -21.49 2.87
N LYS A 55 -8.19 -20.55 2.04
CA LYS A 55 -8.40 -20.53 0.60
C LYS A 55 -7.11 -20.16 -0.15
N SER A 56 -6.97 -20.70 -1.36
CA SER A 56 -5.89 -20.28 -2.26
C SER A 56 -6.14 -18.87 -2.77
N ILE A 57 -5.11 -18.02 -2.73
CA ILE A 57 -5.12 -16.68 -3.28
C ILE A 57 -4.44 -16.72 -4.65
N SER A 58 -5.08 -16.15 -5.68
CA SER A 58 -4.53 -16.03 -7.03
C SER A 58 -4.14 -14.58 -7.30
N LEU A 59 -2.97 -14.38 -7.90
CA LEU A 59 -2.56 -13.11 -8.48
C LEU A 59 -2.94 -13.14 -9.97
N ALA A 60 -3.95 -12.38 -10.35
CA ALA A 60 -4.33 -12.24 -11.76
C ALA A 60 -3.29 -11.39 -12.51
N ASN A 61 -2.98 -11.80 -13.75
CA ASN A 61 -2.09 -11.10 -14.69
C ASN A 61 -2.89 -10.22 -15.64
#